data_AF-A0A7C6SN20-F1
#
_entry.id   AF-A0A7C6SN20-F1
#
_cell.length_a   1.000
_cell.length_b   1.000
_cell.length_c   1.000
_cell.angle_alpha   90.00
_cell.angle_beta   90.00
_cell.angle_gamma   90.00
#
_symmetry.space_group_name_H-M   'P 1'
#
loop_
_entity.id
_entity.type
_entity.pdbx_description
1 polymer ?
#
loop_
_entity_poly.entity_id
_entity_poly.type
_entity_poly.pdbx_seq_one_letter_code
_entity_poly.pdbx_strand_id
1 'polypeptide(L)'
;MSFKRGENMRGYKMLFNVANGIFAAGKIGEVLYSQQSNKRNEMHKANPLTSTCKILDILVQYAPEEKKEVFGERAMKSKLYLETCNDLNEHFSTYAKRIDVSKIAQALNIIKPILGDNEKRIVDKMLKLYDAIV
;
A
#
# COMPACT_ATOMS: atom_id res chain seq x y z
N MET A 1 -5.36 -51.75 1.21
CA MET A 1 -5.74 -50.46 1.82
C MET A 1 -5.40 -49.34 0.84
N SER A 2 -6.38 -48.87 0.07
CA SER A 2 -6.19 -47.78 -0.88
C SER A 2 -6.27 -46.46 -0.12
N PHE A 3 -5.12 -45.83 0.14
CA PHE A 3 -5.09 -44.49 0.70
C PHE A 3 -5.76 -43.54 -0.31
N LYS A 4 -6.85 -42.91 0.12
CA LYS A 4 -7.57 -41.86 -0.61
C LYS A 4 -6.61 -40.69 -0.92
N ARG A 5 -5.89 -40.76 -2.04
CA ARG A 5 -4.90 -39.77 -2.49
C ARG A 5 -5.40 -38.32 -2.43
N GLY A 6 -6.69 -38.09 -2.64
CA GLY A 6 -7.29 -36.75 -2.62
C GLY A 6 -7.48 -36.14 -1.23
N GLU A 7 -7.66 -36.95 -0.18
CA GLU A 7 -7.84 -36.44 1.19
C GLU A 7 -6.51 -35.98 1.80
N ASN A 8 -5.41 -36.71 1.53
CA ASN A 8 -4.07 -36.31 1.97
C ASN A 8 -3.64 -34.95 1.38
N MET A 9 -3.86 -34.70 0.09
CA MET A 9 -3.50 -33.42 -0.54
C MET A 9 -4.25 -32.21 0.05
N ARG A 10 -5.53 -32.37 0.44
CA ARG A 10 -6.29 -31.30 1.11
C ARG A 10 -5.77 -31.03 2.53
N GLY A 11 -5.44 -32.09 3.28
CA GLY A 11 -4.86 -31.97 4.61
C GLY A 11 -3.50 -31.26 4.60
N TYR A 12 -2.60 -31.65 3.70
CA TYR A 12 -1.29 -30.99 3.55
C TYR A 12 -1.42 -29.51 3.17
N LYS A 13 -2.31 -29.17 2.23
CA LYS A 13 -2.55 -27.78 1.83
C LYS A 13 -3.10 -26.94 2.98
N MET A 14 -4.01 -27.49 3.78
CA MET A 14 -4.55 -26.82 4.96
C MET A 14 -3.45 -26.55 5.99
N LEU A 15 -2.63 -27.56 6.31
CA LEU A 15 -1.50 -27.40 7.24
C LEU A 15 -0.48 -26.39 6.74
N PHE A 16 -0.18 -26.40 5.44
CA PHE A 16 0.72 -25.42 4.81
C PHE A 16 0.19 -23.99 4.94
N ASN A 17 -1.10 -23.77 4.68
CA ASN A 17 -1.73 -22.45 4.84
C ASN A 17 -1.71 -21.99 6.31
N VAL A 18 -1.94 -22.89 7.26
CA VAL A 18 -1.84 -22.59 8.70
C VAL A 18 -0.41 -22.20 9.08
N ALA A 19 0.59 -22.97 8.62
CA ALA A 19 1.99 -22.66 8.85
C ALA A 19 2.36 -21.29 8.28
N ASN A 20 1.95 -20.99 7.05
CA ASN A 20 2.16 -19.67 6.43
C ASN A 20 1.51 -18.54 7.23
N GLY A 21 0.30 -18.74 7.75
CA GLY A 21 -0.35 -17.77 8.64
C GLY A 21 0.45 -17.50 9.91
N ILE A 22 1.02 -18.55 10.53
CA ILE A 22 1.88 -18.43 11.72
C ILE A 22 3.17 -17.67 11.38
N PHE A 23 3.83 -18.01 10.26
CA PHE A 23 5.04 -17.31 9.81
C PHE A 23 4.75 -15.84 9.52
N ALA A 24 3.66 -15.54 8.83
CA ALA A 24 3.23 -14.18 8.55
C ALA A 24 3.00 -13.37 9.84
N ALA A 25 2.30 -13.95 10.81
CA ALA A 25 2.07 -13.31 12.11
C ALA A 25 3.38 -12.99 12.84
N GLY A 26 4.36 -13.91 12.82
CA GLY A 26 5.69 -13.67 13.36
C GLY A 26 6.41 -12.50 12.69
N LYS A 27 6.40 -12.45 11.35
CA LYS A 27 7.01 -11.36 10.57
C LYS A 27 6.31 -10.02 10.77
N ILE A 28 4.98 -10.00 10.87
CA ILE A 28 4.23 -8.79 11.21
C ILE A 28 4.62 -8.32 12.62
N GLY A 29 4.75 -9.25 13.57
CA GLY A 29 5.24 -8.96 14.92
C GLY A 29 6.61 -8.26 14.89
N GLU A 30 7.59 -8.78 14.15
CA GLU A 30 8.91 -8.15 13.98
C GLU A 30 8.80 -6.70 13.47
N VAL A 31 7.96 -6.45 12.46
CA VAL A 31 7.72 -5.11 11.92
C VAL A 31 7.13 -4.18 12.99
N LEU A 32 6.13 -4.64 13.75
CA LEU A 32 5.48 -3.83 14.78
C LEU A 32 6.39 -3.55 16.00
N TYR A 33 7.15 -4.55 16.46
CA TYR A 33 8.09 -4.38 17.57
C TYR A 33 9.24 -3.42 17.22
N SER A 34 9.74 -3.46 15.99
CA SER A 34 10.78 -2.51 15.53
C SER A 34 10.30 -1.05 15.53
N GLN A 35 8.98 -0.81 15.36
CA GLN A 35 8.41 0.53 15.52
C GLN A 35 8.36 0.98 16.98
N GLN A 36 8.07 0.04 17.90
CA GLN A 36 7.98 0.34 19.32
C GLN A 36 9.36 0.67 19.92
N SER A 37 10.43 0.00 19.47
CA SER A 37 11.80 0.32 19.90
C SER A 37 12.25 1.69 19.38
N ASN A 38 11.93 2.03 18.13
CA ASN A 38 12.26 3.35 17.56
C ASN A 38 11.48 4.52 18.18
N LYS A 39 10.33 4.24 18.83
CA LYS A 39 9.60 5.26 19.59
C LYS A 39 10.25 5.60 20.93
N ARG A 40 11.03 4.69 21.53
CA ARG A 40 11.72 4.91 22.81
C ARG A 40 13.05 5.65 22.65
N ASN A 41 13.70 5.52 21.50
CA ASN A 41 14.94 6.22 21.18
C ASN A 41 14.60 7.35 20.18
N GLU A 42 14.40 8.55 20.70
CA GLU A 42 14.14 9.77 19.92
C GLU A 42 15.24 10.00 18.87
N MET A 43 15.03 9.56 17.62
CA MET A 43 15.67 10.21 16.46
C MET A 43 15.08 9.84 15.10
N HIS A 44 14.39 8.70 14.95
CA HIS A 44 13.79 8.33 13.66
C HIS A 44 12.33 7.92 13.85
N LYS A 45 11.44 8.89 13.61
CA LYS A 45 10.00 8.68 13.54
C LYS A 45 9.72 7.79 12.32
N ALA A 46 9.85 6.47 12.49
CA ALA A 46 9.57 5.52 11.44
C ALA A 46 8.15 5.79 10.91
N ASN A 47 8.03 6.12 9.63
CA ASN A 47 6.76 6.46 9.02
C ASN A 47 5.81 5.25 9.20
N PRO A 48 4.68 5.40 9.92
CA PRO A 48 3.72 4.31 10.14
C PRO A 48 3.32 3.60 8.85
N LEU A 49 3.35 4.34 7.74
CA LEU A 49 2.98 3.91 6.41
C LEU A 49 3.99 2.96 5.78
N THR A 50 5.29 3.15 6.05
CA THR A 50 6.33 2.19 5.62
C THR A 50 6.10 0.82 6.25
N SER A 51 5.65 0.78 7.50
CA SER A 51 5.30 -0.48 8.16
C SER A 51 4.00 -1.07 7.63
N THR A 52 2.99 -0.25 7.33
CA THR A 52 1.78 -0.73 6.65
C THR A 52 2.10 -1.38 5.30
N CYS A 53 2.97 -0.77 4.49
CA CYS A 53 3.41 -1.36 3.22
C CYS A 53 4.14 -2.70 3.43
N LYS A 54 5.02 -2.79 4.42
CA LYS A 54 5.73 -4.04 4.77
C LYS A 54 4.76 -5.13 5.25
N ILE A 55 3.74 -4.77 6.04
CA ILE A 55 2.71 -5.71 6.49
C ILE A 55 1.91 -6.22 5.28
N LEU A 56 1.53 -5.35 4.35
CA LEU A 56 0.86 -5.74 3.11
C LEU A 56 1.71 -6.72 2.27
N ASP A 57 3.02 -6.49 2.17
CA ASP A 57 3.94 -7.41 1.48
C ASP A 57 4.00 -8.78 2.14
N ILE A 58 4.10 -8.82 3.47
CA ILE A 58 4.10 -10.08 4.23
C ILE A 58 2.79 -10.82 3.98
N LEU A 59 1.64 -10.13 4.03
CA LEU A 59 0.34 -10.75 3.78
C LEU A 59 0.24 -11.33 2.36
N VAL A 60 0.77 -10.64 1.34
CA VAL A 60 0.78 -11.14 -0.04
C VAL A 60 1.74 -12.33 -0.19
N GLN A 61 2.92 -12.28 0.43
CA GLN A 61 3.93 -13.33 0.34
C GLN A 61 3.43 -14.67 0.90
N TYR A 62 2.69 -14.63 2.00
CA TYR A 62 2.19 -15.81 2.73
C TYR A 62 0.71 -16.13 2.45
N ALA A 63 0.05 -15.39 1.55
CA ALA A 63 -1.32 -15.68 1.15
C ALA A 63 -1.43 -17.07 0.48
N PRO A 64 -2.58 -17.76 0.62
CA PRO A 64 -2.88 -18.93 -0.18
C PRO A 64 -2.78 -18.61 -1.68
N GLU A 65 -2.26 -19.55 -2.47
CA GLU A 65 -1.96 -19.33 -3.88
C GLU A 65 -3.19 -18.86 -4.68
N GLU A 66 -4.39 -19.38 -4.35
CA GLU A 66 -5.65 -18.99 -5.01
C GLU A 66 -6.07 -17.55 -4.75
N LYS A 67 -5.50 -16.92 -3.72
CA LYS A 67 -5.82 -15.56 -3.29
C LYS A 67 -4.68 -14.59 -3.54
N LYS A 68 -3.50 -15.08 -3.89
CA LYS A 68 -2.26 -14.31 -3.96
C LYS A 68 -2.32 -13.19 -5.01
N GLU A 69 -2.88 -13.47 -6.17
CA GLU A 69 -3.06 -12.47 -7.24
C GLU A 69 -4.02 -11.35 -6.80
N VAL A 70 -5.24 -11.71 -6.39
CA VAL A 70 -6.26 -10.75 -5.94
C VAL A 70 -5.79 -9.93 -4.73
N PHE A 71 -5.11 -10.56 -3.77
CA PHE A 71 -4.51 -9.85 -2.63
C PHE A 71 -3.36 -8.96 -3.07
N GLY A 72 -2.50 -9.44 -3.98
CA GLY A 72 -1.38 -8.68 -4.53
C GLY A 72 -1.84 -7.40 -5.21
N GLU A 73 -2.85 -7.47 -6.07
CA GLU A 73 -3.43 -6.30 -6.72
C GLU A 73 -4.01 -5.30 -5.71
N ARG A 74 -4.77 -5.78 -4.72
CA ARG A 74 -5.36 -4.92 -3.68
C ARG A 74 -4.30 -4.28 -2.81
N ALA A 75 -3.26 -5.03 -2.43
CA ALA A 75 -2.13 -4.54 -1.65
C ALA A 75 -1.36 -3.47 -2.43
N MET A 76 -1.07 -3.71 -3.72
CA MET A 76 -0.42 -2.72 -4.59
C MET A 76 -1.27 -1.45 -4.71
N LYS A 77 -2.58 -1.58 -4.92
CA LYS A 77 -3.48 -0.42 -4.96
C LYS A 77 -3.46 0.36 -3.64
N SER A 78 -3.46 -0.35 -2.52
CA SER A 78 -3.42 0.26 -1.18
C SER A 78 -2.11 1.03 -0.95
N LYS A 79 -0.97 0.49 -1.40
CA LYS A 79 0.33 1.17 -1.38
C LYS A 79 0.31 2.45 -2.21
N LEU A 80 -0.22 2.38 -3.43
CA LEU A 80 -0.30 3.52 -4.32
C LEU A 80 -1.15 4.66 -3.74
N TYR A 81 -2.29 4.35 -3.12
CA TYR A 81 -3.09 5.35 -2.39
C TYR A 81 -2.31 5.97 -1.23
N LEU A 82 -1.58 5.15 -0.48
CA LEU A 82 -0.83 5.59 0.68
C LEU A 82 0.32 6.53 0.31
N GLU A 83 1.06 6.19 -0.74
CA GLU A 83 2.11 7.02 -1.33
C GLU A 83 1.53 8.33 -1.83
N THR A 84 0.42 8.29 -2.57
CA THR A 84 -0.28 9.50 -3.03
C THR A 84 -0.68 10.40 -1.86
N CYS A 85 -1.21 9.84 -0.77
CA CYS A 85 -1.55 10.62 0.42
C CYS A 85 -0.32 11.25 1.08
N ASN A 86 0.84 10.58 1.09
CA ASN A 86 2.08 11.14 1.60
C ASN A 86 2.58 12.29 0.74
N ASP A 87 2.61 12.09 -0.57
CA ASP A 87 3.06 13.10 -1.51
C ASP A 87 2.17 14.35 -1.40
N LEU A 88 0.85 14.17 -1.27
CA LEU A 88 -0.05 15.28 -0.98
C LEU A 88 0.27 15.93 0.36
N ASN A 89 0.42 15.15 1.44
CA ASN A 89 0.68 15.73 2.75
C ASN A 89 2.01 16.50 2.79
N GLU A 90 3.06 15.98 2.15
CA GLU A 90 4.35 16.67 1.98
C GLU A 90 4.17 17.96 1.17
N HIS A 91 3.51 17.85 0.01
CA HIS A 91 3.15 18.98 -0.85
C HIS A 91 2.40 20.06 -0.04
N PHE A 92 1.43 19.67 0.79
CA PHE A 92 0.64 20.61 1.61
C PHE A 92 1.35 21.12 2.87
N SER A 93 2.26 20.34 3.46
CA SER A 93 2.96 20.67 4.70
C SER A 93 3.97 21.81 4.55
N THR A 94 4.48 22.04 3.33
CA THR A 94 5.45 23.10 3.04
C THR A 94 4.78 24.46 2.77
N TYR A 95 3.45 24.56 2.91
CA TYR A 95 2.72 25.79 2.60
C TYR A 95 2.73 26.83 3.70
N ALA A 96 3.33 27.97 3.39
CA ALA A 96 3.50 29.06 4.31
C ALA A 96 2.33 30.07 4.39
N LYS A 97 1.30 30.04 3.51
CA LYS A 97 -0.02 30.76 3.67
C LYS A 97 -0.88 30.90 2.41
N ARG A 98 -0.41 30.62 1.19
CA ARG A 98 -1.21 30.81 -0.05
C ARG A 98 -1.14 29.62 -1.00
N ILE A 99 -2.32 29.14 -1.40
CA ILE A 99 -2.53 28.20 -2.49
C ILE A 99 -2.55 29.02 -3.78
N ASP A 100 -1.71 28.65 -4.75
CA ASP A 100 -1.69 29.21 -6.10
C ASP A 100 -2.06 28.13 -7.12
N VAL A 101 -2.30 28.53 -8.37
CA VAL A 101 -2.77 27.62 -9.42
C VAL A 101 -1.73 26.56 -9.79
N SER A 102 -0.42 26.89 -9.69
CA SER A 102 0.67 25.93 -9.94
C SER A 102 0.66 24.80 -8.91
N LYS A 103 0.43 25.13 -7.64
CA LYS A 103 0.31 24.14 -6.55
C LYS A 103 -0.91 23.25 -6.71
N ILE A 104 -2.02 23.79 -7.20
CA ILE A 104 -3.21 23.00 -7.53
C ILE A 104 -2.89 22.03 -8.68
N ALA A 105 -2.22 22.49 -9.74
CA ALA A 105 -1.79 21.63 -10.85
C ALA A 105 -0.85 20.51 -10.38
N GLN A 106 0.09 20.80 -9.48
CA GLN A 106 0.95 19.79 -8.88
C GLN A 106 0.18 18.77 -8.03
N ALA A 107 -0.78 19.21 -7.22
CA ALA A 107 -1.65 18.30 -6.46
C ALA A 107 -2.48 17.39 -7.38
N LEU A 108 -2.98 17.94 -8.50
CA LEU A 108 -3.69 17.18 -9.54
C LEU A 108 -2.79 16.12 -10.19
N ASN A 109 -1.51 16.43 -10.43
CA ASN A 109 -0.54 15.46 -10.92
C ASN A 109 -0.24 14.35 -9.91
N ILE A 110 -0.17 14.69 -8.61
CA ILE A 110 0.03 13.72 -7.53
C ILE A 110 -1.14 12.72 -7.46
N ILE A 111 -2.40 13.19 -7.53
CA ILE A 111 -3.57 12.28 -7.44
C ILE A 111 -3.83 11.49 -8.72
N LYS A 112 -3.38 11.97 -9.88
CA LYS A 112 -3.72 11.37 -11.19
C LYS A 112 -3.51 9.85 -11.27
N PRO A 113 -2.43 9.24 -10.74
CA PRO A 113 -2.19 7.80 -10.88
C PRO A 113 -3.28 6.91 -10.25
N ILE A 114 -3.90 7.36 -9.15
CA ILE A 114 -4.90 6.59 -8.38
C ILE A 114 -6.33 6.75 -8.90
N LEU A 115 -6.54 7.64 -9.87
CA LEU A 115 -7.85 7.94 -10.43
C LEU A 115 -8.31 6.88 -11.45
N GLY A 116 -9.63 6.72 -11.56
CA GLY A 116 -10.26 5.98 -12.65
C GLY A 116 -10.15 6.74 -13.98
N ASP A 117 -10.50 6.08 -15.08
CA ASP A 117 -10.28 6.63 -16.43
C ASP A 117 -11.04 7.94 -16.67
N ASN A 118 -12.26 8.04 -16.14
CA ASN A 118 -13.08 9.24 -16.26
C ASN A 118 -12.48 10.41 -15.48
N GLU A 119 -12.07 10.16 -14.23
CA GLU A 119 -11.47 11.17 -13.36
C GLU A 119 -10.09 11.61 -13.90
N LYS A 120 -9.29 10.68 -14.42
CA LYS A 120 -8.02 10.98 -15.12
C LYS A 120 -8.25 11.93 -16.27
N ARG A 121 -9.26 11.65 -17.11
CA ARG A 121 -9.61 12.51 -18.25
C ARG A 121 -10.04 13.91 -17.82
N ILE A 122 -10.74 14.04 -16.68
CA ILE A 122 -11.11 15.33 -16.11
C ILE A 122 -9.85 16.09 -15.66
N VAL A 123 -8.96 15.42 -14.93
CA VAL A 123 -7.69 16.00 -14.48
C VAL A 123 -6.82 16.44 -15.67
N ASP A 124 -6.73 15.64 -16.73
CA ASP A 124 -6.02 16.00 -17.95
C ASP A 124 -6.54 17.28 -18.59
N LYS A 125 -7.86 17.49 -18.60
CA LYS A 125 -8.46 18.72 -19.11
C LYS A 125 -8.14 19.92 -18.21
N MET A 126 -8.18 19.75 -16.89
CA MET A 126 -7.82 20.81 -15.94
C MET A 126 -6.36 21.23 -16.09
N LEU A 127 -5.44 20.27 -16.24
CA LEU A 127 -4.02 20.54 -16.46
C LEU A 127 -3.78 21.25 -17.80
N LYS A 128 -4.46 20.84 -18.88
CA LYS A 128 -4.38 21.54 -20.17
C LYS A 128 -4.90 22.98 -20.12
N LEU A 129 -5.94 23.24 -19.32
CA LEU A 129 -6.44 24.60 -19.12
C LEU A 129 -5.43 25.45 -18.35
N TYR A 130 -4.76 24.87 -17.34
CA TYR A 130 -3.66 25.53 -16.65
C TYR A 130 -2.54 25.90 -17.61
N ASP A 131 -2.08 24.96 -18.44
CA ASP A 131 -1.02 25.19 -19.43
C ASP A 131 -1.39 26.24 -20.50
N ALA A 132 -2.69 26.50 -20.72
CA ALA A 132 -3.16 27.50 -21.67
C ALA A 132 -3.30 28.91 -21.08
N ILE A 133 -3.34 29.02 -19.74
CA ILE A 133 -3.59 30.29 -19.02
C ILE A 133 -2.29 30.83 -18.41
N VAL A 134 -1.30 29.98 -18.14
CA VAL A 134 0.02 30.32 -17.60
C VAL A 134 1.06 30.35 -18.71
#